data_AF-A0A2V3UY44-F1
#
_entry.id   AF-A0A2V3UY44-F1
#
_cell.length_a   1.000
_cell.length_b   1.000
_cell.length_c   1.000
_cell.angle_alpha   90.00
_cell.angle_beta   90.00
_cell.angle_gamma   90.00
#
_symmetry.space_group_name_H-M   'P 1'
#
loop_
_entity.id
_entity.type
_entity.pdbx_description
1 polymer ?
#
loop_
_entity_poly.entity_id
_entity_poly.type
_entity_poly.pdbx_seq_one_letter_code
_entity_poly.pdbx_strand_id
1 'polypeptide(L)'
;MRALFGLMAAAVLCGAIISVPAQAQERSAVRPGFVLPPQSGKKILLLRPSVRVAEQSTGGMAEPRAEWTDQARENIDAALAELQRQLGNTVIAAPEAYGEDARRVAEHQALFAAVSRAVIEYQFFVGNRLPTKKRDNKAGQFDWSLGPDVGKLPGADQADYGLFLLTNDHYGSTGRKMLQIVGLVAGVGVTSGVHAGYAGLVDLKTGDLLWLNADGQMGGDVREPDGAMKRVRQLLEDFPGSAIPKEVAVAEAGPEAKP
;
A
#
# COMPACT_ATOMS: atom_id res chain seq x y z
N MET A 1 66.06 -31.70 -20.75
CA MET A 1 65.32 -32.33 -21.87
C MET A 1 63.84 -32.06 -21.67
N ARG A 2 63.17 -31.42 -22.66
CA ARG A 2 61.72 -31.11 -22.74
C ARG A 2 61.27 -30.00 -21.77
N ALA A 3 61.11 -28.72 -22.12
CA ALA A 3 60.42 -28.09 -23.25
C ALA A 3 58.97 -28.58 -23.40
N LEU A 4 57.99 -27.73 -23.07
CA LEU A 4 57.00 -27.15 -24.01
C LEU A 4 55.82 -26.48 -23.25
N PHE A 5 55.61 -25.17 -23.51
CA PHE A 5 54.37 -24.36 -23.60
C PHE A 5 53.34 -24.39 -22.44
N GLY A 6 52.74 -23.28 -22.03
CA GLY A 6 52.39 -22.12 -22.84
C GLY A 6 52.10 -20.82 -22.07
N LEU A 7 52.22 -19.76 -22.86
CA LEU A 7 51.80 -18.39 -22.60
C LEU A 7 50.29 -18.27 -22.34
N MET A 8 49.97 -17.17 -21.63
CA MET A 8 48.74 -16.35 -21.59
C MET A 8 48.15 -16.32 -20.17
N ALA A 9 47.71 -15.21 -19.61
CA ALA A 9 47.79 -13.79 -19.90
C ALA A 9 47.25 -13.10 -18.65
N ALA A 10 47.81 -11.94 -18.29
CA ALA A 10 47.25 -11.07 -17.26
C ALA A 10 45.89 -10.49 -17.72
N ALA A 11 44.85 -10.59 -16.89
CA ALA A 11 43.65 -9.72 -16.97
C ALA A 11 42.85 -9.73 -15.66
N VAL A 12 43.07 -8.68 -14.88
CA VAL A 12 42.13 -7.91 -14.05
C VAL A 12 40.72 -8.51 -13.85
N LEU A 13 40.34 -8.74 -12.60
CA LEU A 13 38.93 -8.61 -12.20
C LEU A 13 38.84 -7.96 -10.80
N CYS A 14 39.09 -6.65 -10.75
CA CYS A 14 38.49 -5.80 -9.73
C CYS A 14 36.99 -5.81 -9.98
N GLY A 15 36.25 -6.67 -9.29
CA GLY A 15 34.80 -6.66 -9.27
C GLY A 15 34.31 -5.39 -8.61
N ALA A 16 34.11 -4.33 -9.39
CA ALA A 16 33.32 -3.19 -8.96
C ALA A 16 31.92 -3.70 -8.67
N ILE A 17 31.53 -3.69 -7.39
CA ILE A 17 30.15 -3.87 -6.97
C ILE A 17 29.42 -2.66 -7.53
N ILE A 18 28.81 -2.83 -8.71
CA ILE A 18 27.85 -1.88 -9.23
C ILE A 18 26.64 -2.03 -8.32
N SER A 19 26.56 -1.18 -7.30
CA SER A 19 25.33 -0.96 -6.54
C SER A 19 24.30 -0.43 -7.54
N VAL A 20 23.58 -1.34 -8.19
CA VAL A 20 22.42 -0.97 -9.00
C VAL A 20 21.48 -0.26 -8.04
N PRO A 21 21.14 1.02 -8.25
CA PRO A 21 20.16 1.67 -7.40
C PRO A 21 18.90 0.84 -7.49
N ALA A 22 18.45 0.30 -6.35
CA ALA A 22 17.14 -0.32 -6.26
C ALA A 22 16.15 0.73 -6.77
N GLN A 23 15.55 0.49 -7.94
CA GLN A 23 14.50 1.36 -8.44
C GLN A 23 13.41 1.35 -7.37
N ALA A 24 13.28 2.46 -6.63
CA ALA A 24 12.19 2.63 -5.70
C ALA A 24 10.90 2.56 -6.51
N GLN A 25 10.16 1.47 -6.38
CA GLN A 25 8.86 1.33 -7.00
C GLN A 25 8.00 2.50 -6.54
N GLU A 26 7.40 3.24 -7.47
CA GLU A 26 6.43 4.29 -7.15
C GLU A 26 5.28 3.63 -6.38
N ARG A 27 4.98 4.15 -5.18
CA ARG A 27 3.88 3.66 -4.33
C ARG A 27 2.85 4.75 -4.08
N SER A 28 3.21 6.01 -4.32
CA SER A 28 2.36 7.17 -4.09
C SER A 28 2.29 8.06 -5.33
N ALA A 29 1.13 8.64 -5.58
CA ALA A 29 0.92 9.62 -6.63
C ALA A 29 -0.11 10.69 -6.24
N VAL A 30 0.10 11.89 -6.78
CA VAL A 30 -0.79 13.05 -6.64
C VAL A 30 -1.25 13.47 -8.04
N ARG A 31 -2.53 13.83 -8.17
CA ARG A 31 -3.09 14.35 -9.43
C ARG A 31 -2.40 15.66 -9.80
N PRO A 32 -1.95 15.84 -11.06
CA PRO A 32 -1.30 17.08 -11.47
C PRO A 32 -2.15 18.31 -11.18
N GLY A 33 -1.54 19.33 -10.55
CA GLY A 33 -2.21 20.57 -10.17
C GLY A 33 -3.05 20.49 -8.89
N PHE A 34 -3.22 19.31 -8.28
CA PHE A 34 -3.86 19.20 -6.98
C PHE A 34 -2.89 19.61 -5.86
N VAL A 35 -3.34 20.51 -5.00
CA VAL A 35 -2.64 20.90 -3.79
C VAL A 35 -3.67 20.98 -2.67
N LEU A 36 -3.37 20.35 -1.53
CA LEU A 36 -4.13 20.49 -0.30
C LEU A 36 -3.21 21.06 0.78
N PRO A 37 -3.20 22.38 0.99
CA PRO A 37 -2.43 22.98 2.06
C PRO A 37 -2.95 22.53 3.44
N PRO A 38 -2.09 22.45 4.46
CA PRO A 38 -2.56 22.30 5.83
C PRO A 38 -3.42 23.53 6.21
N GLN A 39 -4.43 23.31 7.06
CA GLN A 39 -5.36 24.32 7.55
C GLN A 39 -6.09 25.10 6.43
N SER A 40 -6.38 24.47 5.29
CA SER A 40 -7.09 25.12 4.18
C SER A 40 -8.60 25.28 4.43
N GLY A 41 -9.10 24.86 5.59
CA GLY A 41 -10.53 24.84 5.94
C GLY A 41 -11.33 23.74 5.23
N LYS A 42 -10.65 22.85 4.49
CA LYS A 42 -11.27 21.74 3.78
C LYS A 42 -11.65 20.63 4.74
N LYS A 43 -12.73 19.91 4.40
CA LYS A 43 -13.23 18.78 5.19
C LYS A 43 -13.01 17.46 4.45
N ILE A 44 -12.48 16.49 5.16
CA ILE A 44 -12.19 15.14 4.67
C ILE A 44 -13.12 14.16 5.38
N LEU A 45 -13.98 13.49 4.62
CA LEU A 45 -14.81 12.39 5.08
C LEU A 45 -13.96 11.13 5.15
N LEU A 46 -13.69 10.62 6.36
CA LEU A 46 -13.02 9.35 6.57
C LEU A 46 -14.05 8.23 6.50
N LEU A 47 -13.99 7.43 5.44
CA LEU A 47 -14.81 6.24 5.29
C LEU A 47 -14.24 5.12 6.18
N ARG A 48 -15.12 4.29 6.76
CA ARG A 48 -14.70 3.13 7.55
C ARG A 48 -13.72 2.27 6.72
N PRO A 49 -12.50 1.99 7.21
CA PRO A 49 -11.52 1.21 6.46
C PRO A 49 -12.01 -0.19 6.10
N SER A 50 -11.65 -0.67 4.92
CA SER A 50 -11.87 -2.07 4.52
C SER A 50 -10.71 -2.93 5.02
N VAL A 51 -10.90 -3.62 6.15
CA VAL A 51 -9.89 -4.50 6.76
C VAL A 51 -10.25 -5.96 6.51
N ARG A 52 -9.28 -6.74 6.00
CA ARG A 52 -9.39 -8.20 5.87
C ARG A 52 -8.10 -8.87 6.29
N VAL A 53 -8.21 -9.90 7.13
CA VAL A 53 -7.08 -10.73 7.55
C VAL A 53 -7.40 -12.19 7.32
N ALA A 54 -6.44 -12.91 6.73
CA ALA A 54 -6.52 -14.32 6.46
C ALA A 54 -5.26 -15.07 6.94
N GLU A 55 -5.41 -16.35 7.19
CA GLU A 55 -4.30 -17.29 7.33
C GLU A 55 -3.96 -17.84 5.95
N GLN A 56 -2.68 -17.89 5.59
CA GLN A 56 -2.23 -18.50 4.35
C GLN A 56 -1.78 -19.93 4.62
N SER A 57 -2.54 -20.89 4.12
CA SER A 57 -2.27 -22.31 4.28
C SER A 57 -1.00 -22.73 3.53
N THR A 58 -0.50 -23.94 3.81
CA THR A 58 0.69 -24.49 3.15
C THR A 58 0.52 -24.59 1.63
N GLY A 59 -0.73 -24.75 1.15
CA GLY A 59 -1.06 -24.74 -0.27
C GLY A 59 -1.13 -23.34 -0.90
N GLY A 60 -0.85 -22.28 -0.14
CA GLY A 60 -0.89 -20.89 -0.60
C GLY A 60 -2.28 -20.25 -0.60
N MET A 61 -3.32 -20.99 -0.21
CA MET A 61 -4.70 -20.51 -0.14
C MET A 61 -4.90 -19.60 1.07
N ALA A 62 -5.65 -18.51 0.88
CA ALA A 62 -6.04 -17.60 1.93
C ALA A 62 -7.34 -18.08 2.60
N GLU A 63 -7.28 -18.35 3.89
CA GLU A 63 -8.39 -18.78 4.74
C GLU A 63 -8.79 -17.60 5.65
N PRO A 64 -9.96 -16.98 5.44
CA PRO A 64 -10.40 -15.84 6.24
C PRO A 64 -10.44 -16.15 7.74
N ARG A 65 -9.94 -15.23 8.56
CA ARG A 65 -9.98 -15.32 10.03
C ARG A 65 -10.75 -14.14 10.59
N ALA A 66 -11.95 -14.41 11.09
CA ALA A 66 -12.86 -13.37 11.59
C ALA A 66 -12.27 -12.67 12.81
N GLU A 67 -11.75 -13.44 13.76
CA GLU A 67 -11.12 -12.94 14.98
C GLU A 67 -9.90 -12.05 14.71
N TRP A 68 -9.08 -12.40 13.71
CA TRP A 68 -7.95 -11.57 13.30
C TRP A 68 -8.40 -10.32 12.57
N THR A 69 -9.49 -10.41 11.79
CA THR A 69 -10.06 -9.27 11.08
C THR A 69 -10.66 -8.26 12.05
N ASP A 70 -11.37 -8.73 13.08
CA ASP A 70 -11.96 -7.90 14.12
C ASP A 70 -10.86 -7.21 14.95
N GLN A 71 -9.86 -7.97 15.40
CA GLN A 71 -8.73 -7.41 16.15
C GLN A 71 -7.97 -6.35 15.33
N ALA A 72 -7.73 -6.63 14.05
CA ALA A 72 -7.06 -5.68 13.16
C ALA A 72 -7.88 -4.42 12.91
N ARG A 73 -9.20 -4.53 12.84
CA ARG A 73 -10.09 -3.39 12.69
C ARG A 73 -10.01 -2.47 13.91
N GLU A 74 -10.10 -3.04 15.12
CA GLU A 74 -9.99 -2.27 16.36
C GLU A 74 -8.65 -1.52 16.44
N ASN A 75 -7.55 -2.20 16.14
CA ASN A 75 -6.22 -1.58 16.18
C ASN A 75 -6.04 -0.49 15.12
N ILE A 76 -6.54 -0.71 13.89
CA ILE A 76 -6.47 0.27 12.80
C ILE A 76 -7.34 1.49 13.13
N ASP A 77 -8.54 1.29 13.68
CA ASP A 77 -9.43 2.39 14.08
C ASP A 77 -8.79 3.24 15.19
N ALA A 78 -8.14 2.60 16.17
CA ALA A 78 -7.39 3.31 17.21
C ALA A 78 -6.20 4.10 16.63
N ALA A 79 -5.44 3.51 15.72
CA ALA A 79 -4.32 4.17 15.06
C ALA A 79 -4.77 5.35 14.17
N LEU A 80 -5.92 5.22 13.48
CA LEU A 80 -6.51 6.29 12.69
C LEU A 80 -7.01 7.44 13.56
N ALA A 81 -7.66 7.16 14.68
CA ALA A 81 -8.09 8.20 15.61
C ALA A 81 -6.92 9.06 16.12
N GLU A 82 -5.74 8.45 16.28
CA GLU A 82 -4.51 9.15 16.63
C GLU A 82 -3.96 9.99 15.46
N LEU A 83 -3.75 9.36 14.30
CA LEU A 83 -3.05 9.97 13.16
C LEU A 83 -3.91 10.95 12.36
N GLN A 84 -5.24 10.83 12.38
CA GLN A 84 -6.12 11.73 11.63
C GLN A 84 -5.97 13.19 12.08
N ARG A 85 -5.57 13.42 13.34
CA ARG A 85 -5.30 14.76 13.89
C ARG A 85 -4.08 15.43 13.25
N GLN A 86 -3.24 14.66 12.58
CA GLN A 86 -2.00 15.12 11.93
C GLN A 86 -2.17 15.31 10.41
N LEU A 87 -3.37 15.10 9.84
CA LEU A 87 -3.63 15.29 8.41
C LEU A 87 -3.75 16.77 7.98
N GLY A 88 -3.64 17.70 8.93
CA GLY A 88 -3.60 19.14 8.68
C GLY A 88 -4.94 19.79 8.34
N ASN A 89 -5.96 19.01 7.98
CA ASN A 89 -7.32 19.49 7.67
C ASN A 89 -8.37 18.78 8.53
N THR A 90 -9.61 19.29 8.52
CA THR A 90 -10.68 18.76 9.35
C THR A 90 -11.11 17.39 8.85
N VAL A 91 -10.94 16.36 9.66
CA VAL A 91 -11.42 15.00 9.37
C VAL A 91 -12.74 14.77 10.08
N ILE A 92 -13.74 14.31 9.34
CA ILE A 92 -15.04 13.89 9.88
C ILE A 92 -15.24 12.40 9.57
N ALA A 93 -15.67 11.62 10.56
CA ALA A 93 -15.99 10.22 10.33
C ALA A 93 -17.28 10.11 9.52
N ALA A 94 -17.30 9.20 8.55
CA ALA A 94 -18.54 8.87 7.85
C ALA A 94 -19.56 8.29 8.83
N PRO A 95 -20.85 8.67 8.74
CA PRO A 95 -21.88 8.10 9.57
C PRO A 95 -22.03 6.61 9.29
N GLU A 96 -22.55 5.87 10.27
CA GLU A 96 -22.87 4.47 10.04
C GLU A 96 -23.97 4.35 8.97
N ALA A 97 -23.73 3.46 8.01
CA ALA A 97 -24.60 3.25 6.86
C ALA A 97 -25.41 1.97 7.05
N TYR A 98 -26.67 1.98 6.62
CA TYR A 98 -27.59 0.83 6.70
C TYR A 98 -28.30 0.61 5.36
N GLY A 99 -28.75 -0.61 5.11
CA GLY A 99 -29.51 -0.96 3.90
C GLY A 99 -28.78 -0.57 2.61
N GLU A 100 -29.46 0.19 1.75
CA GLU A 100 -28.93 0.64 0.46
C GLU A 100 -27.67 1.51 0.58
N ASP A 101 -27.55 2.30 1.65
CA ASP A 101 -26.37 3.12 1.86
C ASP A 101 -25.17 2.25 2.25
N ALA A 102 -25.37 1.20 3.06
CA ALA A 102 -24.33 0.24 3.38
C ALA A 102 -23.85 -0.50 2.12
N ARG A 103 -24.80 -0.90 1.26
CA ARG A 103 -24.50 -1.49 -0.05
C ARG A 103 -23.66 -0.54 -0.91
N ARG A 104 -24.05 0.73 -0.99
CA ARG A 104 -23.33 1.76 -1.76
C ARG A 104 -21.90 1.97 -1.24
N VAL A 105 -21.71 2.03 0.08
CA VAL A 105 -20.37 2.14 0.69
C VAL A 105 -19.52 0.92 0.32
N ALA A 106 -20.08 -0.29 0.40
CA ALA A 106 -19.37 -1.52 0.04
C ALA A 106 -18.97 -1.56 -1.44
N GLU A 107 -19.86 -1.15 -2.34
CA GLU A 107 -19.59 -1.05 -3.79
C GLU A 107 -18.46 -0.06 -4.09
N HIS A 108 -18.47 1.12 -3.47
CA HIS A 108 -17.41 2.12 -3.67
C HIS A 108 -16.09 1.70 -3.03
N GLN A 109 -16.10 0.97 -1.91
CA GLN A 109 -14.89 0.36 -1.34
C GLN A 109 -14.30 -0.70 -2.28
N ALA A 110 -15.14 -1.53 -2.90
CA ALA A 110 -14.70 -2.51 -3.89
C ALA A 110 -14.15 -1.83 -5.16
N LEU A 111 -14.82 -0.76 -5.63
CA LEU A 111 -14.36 0.05 -6.76
C LEU A 111 -13.02 0.72 -6.46
N PHE A 112 -12.87 1.34 -5.28
CA PHE A 112 -11.60 1.90 -4.82
C PHE A 112 -10.47 0.85 -4.85
N ALA A 113 -10.75 -0.36 -4.35
CA ALA A 113 -9.80 -1.45 -4.35
C ALA A 113 -9.41 -1.89 -5.78
N ALA A 114 -10.36 -1.91 -6.71
CA ALA A 114 -10.11 -2.25 -8.11
C ALA A 114 -9.30 -1.17 -8.83
N VAL A 115 -9.66 0.10 -8.65
CA VAL A 115 -8.94 1.25 -9.20
C VAL A 115 -7.51 1.30 -8.65
N SER A 116 -7.32 1.11 -7.35
CA SER A 116 -5.98 1.11 -6.73
C SER A 116 -5.08 0.02 -7.32
N ARG A 117 -5.59 -1.20 -7.51
CA ARG A 117 -4.84 -2.28 -8.17
C ARG A 117 -4.51 -1.93 -9.63
N ALA A 118 -5.45 -1.31 -10.35
CA ALA A 118 -5.19 -0.85 -11.71
C ALA A 118 -4.12 0.25 -11.76
N VAL A 119 -4.07 1.17 -10.78
CA VAL A 119 -2.98 2.15 -10.67
C VAL A 119 -1.64 1.44 -10.44
N ILE A 120 -1.57 0.50 -9.50
CA ILE A 120 -0.33 -0.25 -9.24
C ILE A 120 0.17 -0.93 -10.53
N GLU A 121 -0.71 -1.67 -11.19
CA GLU A 121 -0.39 -2.45 -12.38
C GLU A 121 0.02 -1.57 -13.57
N TYR A 122 -0.74 -0.50 -13.82
CA TYR A 122 -0.65 0.24 -15.09
C TYR A 122 0.01 1.61 -14.97
N GLN A 123 0.27 2.11 -13.76
CA GLN A 123 0.94 3.40 -13.52
C GLN A 123 2.30 3.19 -12.85
N PHE A 124 2.31 2.50 -11.70
CA PHE A 124 3.51 2.34 -10.86
C PHE A 124 4.47 1.30 -11.42
N PHE A 125 3.96 0.21 -12.01
CA PHE A 125 4.81 -0.76 -12.67
C PHE A 125 5.17 -0.30 -14.10
N VAL A 126 6.38 0.23 -14.25
CA VAL A 126 6.89 0.81 -15.52
C VAL A 126 6.75 -0.16 -16.70
N GLY A 127 6.94 -1.46 -16.47
CA GLY A 127 6.85 -2.50 -17.50
C GLY A 127 5.46 -2.67 -18.11
N ASN A 128 4.39 -2.42 -17.35
CA ASN A 128 3.01 -2.69 -17.77
C ASN A 128 2.21 -1.41 -18.09
N ARG A 129 2.88 -0.24 -18.18
CA ARG A 129 2.21 1.03 -18.50
C ARG A 129 1.40 0.95 -19.81
N LEU A 130 0.09 1.23 -19.73
CA LEU A 130 -0.87 1.06 -20.83
C LEU A 130 -0.49 1.85 -22.09
N PRO A 131 -0.43 1.21 -23.29
CA PRO A 131 -0.13 1.88 -24.56
C PRO A 131 -1.09 3.00 -24.95
N THR A 132 -2.38 2.90 -24.61
CA THR A 132 -3.38 3.94 -24.91
C THR A 132 -3.16 5.20 -24.06
N LYS A 133 -2.76 5.07 -22.78
CA LYS A 133 -2.27 6.21 -21.98
C LYS A 133 -0.95 6.77 -22.50
N LYS A 134 -0.12 5.97 -23.20
CA LYS A 134 1.09 6.45 -23.89
C LYS A 134 0.78 7.29 -25.14
N ARG A 135 -0.30 6.97 -25.88
CA ARG A 135 -0.69 7.63 -27.15
C ARG A 135 -1.31 9.03 -26.96
N ASP A 136 -1.97 9.26 -25.83
CA ASP A 136 -2.67 10.53 -25.53
C ASP A 136 -1.79 11.62 -24.87
N ASN A 137 -0.45 11.49 -24.87
CA ASN A 137 0.46 12.33 -24.07
C ASN A 137 0.13 12.37 -22.54
N LYS A 138 -0.61 11.36 -22.05
CA LYS A 138 -0.89 11.14 -20.61
C LYS A 138 0.07 10.15 -19.96
N ALA A 139 1.18 9.81 -20.61
CA ALA A 139 2.24 9.01 -20.01
C ALA A 139 2.75 9.72 -18.75
N GLY A 140 2.38 9.21 -17.58
CA GLY A 140 2.78 9.77 -16.28
C GLY A 140 1.75 10.69 -15.61
N GLN A 141 0.63 11.04 -16.24
CA GLN A 141 -0.39 11.85 -15.58
C GLN A 141 -1.31 10.96 -14.73
N PHE A 142 -1.33 11.21 -13.42
CA PHE A 142 -2.21 10.55 -12.47
C PHE A 142 -3.64 11.05 -12.67
N ASP A 143 -4.38 10.35 -13.54
CA ASP A 143 -5.76 10.65 -13.94
C ASP A 143 -6.58 9.35 -13.82
N TRP A 144 -7.28 9.25 -12.69
CA TRP A 144 -8.10 8.11 -12.27
C TRP A 144 -9.31 8.65 -11.49
N SER A 145 -10.41 7.91 -11.48
CA SER A 145 -11.66 8.35 -10.85
C SER A 145 -12.47 7.15 -10.38
N LEU A 146 -13.20 7.34 -9.29
CA LEU A 146 -14.24 6.42 -8.79
C LEU A 146 -15.62 6.78 -9.37
N GLY A 147 -15.70 7.86 -10.15
CA GLY A 147 -16.94 8.38 -10.70
C GLY A 147 -17.71 9.27 -9.72
N PRO A 148 -18.63 10.12 -10.22
CA PRO A 148 -19.30 11.16 -9.43
C PRO A 148 -20.27 10.60 -8.37
N ASP A 149 -20.58 9.29 -8.42
CA ASP A 149 -21.48 8.65 -7.45
C ASP A 149 -20.91 8.58 -6.03
N VAL A 150 -19.61 8.86 -5.84
CA VAL A 150 -19.02 9.06 -4.50
C VAL A 150 -19.70 10.19 -3.72
N GLY A 151 -20.28 11.18 -4.41
CA GLY A 151 -21.04 12.27 -3.78
C GLY A 151 -22.36 11.80 -3.17
N LYS A 152 -22.80 10.56 -3.44
CA LYS A 152 -23.98 9.92 -2.85
C LYS A 152 -23.66 9.06 -1.64
N LEU A 153 -22.39 9.03 -1.21
CA LEU A 153 -22.01 8.32 0.00
C LEU A 153 -22.54 9.06 1.24
N PRO A 154 -22.91 8.34 2.30
CA PRO A 154 -23.36 8.95 3.54
C PRO A 154 -22.32 9.94 4.10
N GLY A 155 -22.76 11.17 4.39
CA GLY A 155 -21.90 12.24 4.89
C GLY A 155 -21.06 12.97 3.82
N ALA A 156 -21.15 12.58 2.54
CA ALA A 156 -20.41 13.24 1.46
C ALA A 156 -20.82 14.71 1.26
N ASP A 157 -22.06 15.06 1.59
CA ASP A 157 -22.59 16.43 1.56
C ASP A 157 -21.94 17.36 2.60
N GLN A 158 -21.25 16.80 3.60
CA GLN A 158 -20.61 17.53 4.69
C GLN A 158 -19.10 17.71 4.49
N ALA A 159 -18.53 17.18 3.41
CA ALA A 159 -17.10 17.18 3.13
C ALA A 159 -16.76 17.60 1.69
N ASP A 160 -15.50 17.99 1.48
CA ASP A 160 -14.96 18.26 0.14
C ASP A 160 -14.36 16.99 -0.48
N TYR A 161 -13.71 16.18 0.36
CA TYR A 161 -12.95 15.01 -0.05
C TYR A 161 -13.35 13.75 0.74
N GLY A 162 -13.25 12.59 0.11
CA GLY A 162 -13.43 11.28 0.74
C GLY A 162 -12.09 10.57 0.87
N LEU A 163 -11.76 10.09 2.06
CA LEU A 163 -10.58 9.30 2.33
C LEU A 163 -10.96 7.82 2.47
N PHE A 164 -10.49 7.02 1.52
CA PHE A 164 -10.68 5.57 1.49
C PHE A 164 -9.41 4.88 1.97
N LEU A 165 -9.57 3.86 2.81
CA LEU A 165 -8.47 3.00 3.26
C LEU A 165 -8.85 1.53 3.11
N LEU A 166 -7.88 0.73 2.70
CA LEU A 166 -8.00 -0.72 2.60
C LEU A 166 -6.73 -1.38 3.11
N THR A 167 -6.88 -2.45 3.89
CA THR A 167 -5.80 -3.38 4.25
C THR A 167 -6.24 -4.81 3.97
N ASN A 168 -5.31 -5.61 3.45
CA ASN A 168 -5.54 -7.03 3.18
C ASN A 168 -4.27 -7.83 3.48
N ASP A 169 -4.31 -8.57 4.59
CA ASP A 169 -3.17 -9.29 5.13
C ASP A 169 -3.38 -10.80 5.15
N HIS A 170 -2.41 -11.54 4.63
CA HIS A 170 -2.38 -13.01 4.68
C HIS A 170 -1.13 -13.45 5.44
N TYR A 171 -1.31 -13.95 6.66
CA TYR A 171 -0.21 -14.44 7.51
C TYR A 171 -0.01 -15.94 7.31
N GLY A 172 1.22 -16.37 7.02
CA GLY A 172 1.53 -17.78 6.81
C GLY A 172 1.24 -18.63 8.05
N SER A 173 0.60 -19.79 7.85
CA SER A 173 0.40 -20.79 8.90
C SER A 173 1.73 -21.29 9.45
N THR A 174 1.71 -21.93 10.63
CA THR A 174 2.91 -22.54 11.22
C THR A 174 3.58 -23.54 10.26
N GLY A 175 2.80 -24.34 9.54
CA GLY A 175 3.31 -25.27 8.54
C GLY A 175 4.00 -24.57 7.36
N ARG A 176 3.46 -23.44 6.89
CA ARG A 176 4.06 -22.65 5.80
C ARG A 176 5.34 -21.94 6.23
N LYS A 177 5.41 -21.44 7.47
CA LYS A 177 6.66 -20.87 8.03
C LYS A 177 7.77 -21.92 8.07
N MET A 178 7.46 -23.15 8.48
CA MET A 178 8.43 -24.26 8.41
C MET A 178 8.83 -24.60 6.97
N LEU A 179 7.89 -24.59 6.02
CA LEU A 179 8.20 -24.79 4.60
C LEU A 179 9.11 -23.68 4.04
N GLN A 180 8.93 -22.42 4.45
CA GLN A 180 9.82 -21.31 4.07
C GLN A 180 11.24 -21.54 4.58
N ILE A 181 11.40 -22.02 5.82
CA ILE A 181 12.72 -22.35 6.39
C ILE A 181 13.39 -23.48 5.60
N VAL A 182 12.66 -24.57 5.34
CA VAL A 182 13.17 -25.70 4.54
C VAL A 182 13.49 -25.26 3.11
N GLY A 183 12.61 -24.46 2.50
CA GLY A 183 12.79 -23.92 1.16
C GLY A 183 14.04 -23.06 1.05
N LEU A 184 14.29 -22.18 2.03
CA LEU A 184 15.51 -21.36 2.08
C LEU A 184 16.78 -22.23 2.10
N VAL A 185 16.79 -23.30 2.92
CA VAL A 185 17.91 -24.26 2.96
C VAL A 185 18.06 -25.00 1.63
N ALA A 186 16.95 -25.30 0.95
CA ALA A 186 16.93 -25.96 -0.35
C ALA A 186 17.15 -25.00 -1.55
N GLY A 187 17.33 -23.70 -1.32
CA GLY A 187 17.48 -22.69 -2.38
C GLY A 187 16.19 -22.36 -3.15
N VAL A 188 15.03 -22.72 -2.62
CA VAL A 188 13.71 -22.44 -3.20
C VAL A 188 13.03 -21.29 -2.46
N GLY A 189 12.77 -20.18 -3.18
CA GLY A 189 12.05 -19.03 -2.63
C GLY A 189 10.56 -19.32 -2.45
N VAL A 190 10.04 -19.10 -1.25
CA VAL A 190 8.61 -19.17 -0.94
C VAL A 190 8.14 -17.78 -0.51
N THR A 191 7.17 -17.20 -1.23
CA THR A 191 6.71 -15.82 -1.01
C THR A 191 6.22 -15.58 0.43
N SER A 192 6.59 -14.45 1.03
CA SER A 192 6.22 -14.06 2.39
C SER A 192 4.86 -13.38 2.40
N GLY A 193 3.78 -14.15 2.59
CA GLY A 193 2.43 -13.59 2.83
C GLY A 193 1.90 -12.64 1.75
N VAL A 194 0.80 -11.96 2.06
CA VAL A 194 0.29 -10.80 1.32
C VAL A 194 0.08 -9.71 2.35
N HIS A 195 0.57 -8.49 2.10
CA HIS A 195 0.42 -7.36 3.00
C HIS A 195 0.04 -6.11 2.21
N ALA A 196 -1.12 -6.15 1.55
CA ALA A 196 -1.56 -5.07 0.69
C ALA A 196 -2.23 -3.96 1.51
N GLY A 197 -1.91 -2.71 1.23
CA GLY A 197 -2.55 -1.55 1.84
C GLY A 197 -2.66 -0.39 0.86
N TYR A 198 -3.86 0.20 0.78
CA TYR A 198 -4.17 1.33 -0.10
C TYR A 198 -4.85 2.44 0.69
N ALA A 199 -4.46 3.68 0.45
CA ALA A 199 -5.11 4.89 0.94
C ALA A 199 -5.30 5.86 -0.21
N GLY A 200 -6.49 6.45 -0.36
CA GLY A 200 -6.78 7.35 -1.46
C GLY A 200 -7.68 8.49 -1.06
N LEU A 201 -7.36 9.69 -1.55
CA LEU A 201 -8.13 10.91 -1.38
C LEU A 201 -8.90 11.18 -2.67
N VAL A 202 -10.21 11.30 -2.57
CA VAL A 202 -11.13 11.43 -3.70
C VAL A 202 -11.92 12.73 -3.60
N ASP A 203 -12.07 13.46 -4.70
CA ASP A 203 -12.99 14.61 -4.78
C ASP A 203 -14.44 14.11 -4.70
N LEU A 204 -15.20 14.54 -3.68
CA LEU A 204 -16.57 14.05 -3.50
C LEU A 204 -17.57 14.61 -4.51
N LYS A 205 -17.22 15.67 -5.26
CA LYS A 205 -18.06 16.25 -6.30
C LYS A 205 -17.84 15.57 -7.65
N THR A 206 -16.58 15.31 -8.01
CA THR A 206 -16.24 14.77 -9.33
C THR A 206 -15.97 13.26 -9.33
N GLY A 207 -15.60 12.69 -8.19
CA GLY A 207 -15.10 11.32 -8.09
C GLY A 207 -13.63 11.14 -8.43
N ASP A 208 -12.93 12.22 -8.74
CA ASP A 208 -11.53 12.18 -9.12
C ASP A 208 -10.64 11.67 -7.98
N LEU A 209 -9.76 10.73 -8.28
CA LEU A 209 -8.71 10.29 -7.35
C LEU A 209 -7.59 11.34 -7.38
N LEU A 210 -7.47 12.09 -6.29
CA LEU A 210 -6.58 13.24 -6.14
C LEU A 210 -5.21 12.85 -5.59
N TRP A 211 -5.19 11.84 -4.74
CA TRP A 211 -3.99 11.23 -4.18
C TRP A 211 -4.22 9.76 -3.93
N LEU A 212 -3.19 8.95 -4.11
CA LEU A 212 -3.19 7.54 -3.76
C LEU A 212 -1.81 7.16 -3.22
N ASN A 213 -1.80 6.43 -2.12
CA ASN A 213 -0.68 5.63 -1.69
C ASN A 213 -1.11 4.16 -1.66
N ALA A 214 -0.39 3.31 -2.37
CA ALA A 214 -0.76 1.93 -2.59
C ALA A 214 0.47 1.03 -2.69
N ASP A 215 0.56 0.06 -1.78
CA ASP A 215 1.67 -0.87 -1.68
C ASP A 215 1.15 -2.31 -1.46
N GLY A 216 1.77 -3.26 -2.14
CA GLY A 216 1.48 -4.69 -1.99
C GLY A 216 2.26 -5.34 -0.83
N GLN A 217 3.20 -4.63 -0.21
CA GLN A 217 4.14 -5.12 0.80
C GLN A 217 4.27 -4.12 1.97
N MET A 218 3.15 -3.70 2.55
CA MET A 218 3.15 -2.84 3.74
C MET A 218 3.64 -3.58 4.99
N GLY A 219 4.36 -2.86 5.84
CA GLY A 219 4.86 -3.37 7.12
C GLY A 219 3.80 -3.37 8.21
N GLY A 220 4.16 -3.99 9.33
CA GLY A 220 3.35 -4.04 10.55
C GLY A 220 2.37 -5.23 10.57
N ASP A 221 2.29 -5.91 11.71
CA ASP A 221 1.25 -6.89 11.98
C ASP A 221 0.00 -6.16 12.49
N VAL A 222 -1.05 -6.08 11.67
CA VAL A 222 -2.25 -5.30 12.02
C VAL A 222 -3.02 -5.90 13.21
N ARG A 223 -2.74 -7.15 13.56
CA ARG A 223 -3.32 -7.82 14.73
C ARG A 223 -2.72 -7.30 16.04
N GLU A 224 -1.58 -6.63 15.97
CA GLU A 224 -0.90 -6.01 17.11
C GLU A 224 -1.07 -4.48 17.05
N PRO A 225 -1.25 -3.78 18.19
CA PRO A 225 -1.43 -2.32 18.21
C PRO A 225 -0.29 -1.55 17.52
N ASP A 226 0.97 -1.89 17.84
CA ASP A 226 2.14 -1.22 17.26
C ASP A 226 2.26 -1.48 15.74
N GLY A 227 1.89 -2.69 15.31
CA GLY A 227 1.90 -3.07 13.90
C GLY A 227 0.81 -2.34 13.11
N ALA A 228 -0.38 -2.17 13.68
CA ALA A 228 -1.44 -1.34 13.09
C ALA A 228 -1.05 0.14 13.02
N MET A 229 -0.39 0.68 14.06
CA MET A 229 0.13 2.06 14.03
C MET A 229 1.14 2.24 12.89
N LYS A 230 2.10 1.31 12.75
CA LYS A 230 3.04 1.31 11.62
C LYS A 230 2.32 1.24 10.28
N ARG A 231 1.30 0.37 10.18
CA ARG A 231 0.48 0.23 8.96
C ARG A 231 -0.21 1.53 8.57
N VAL A 232 -0.91 2.17 9.51
CA VAL A 232 -1.66 3.39 9.23
C VAL A 232 -0.72 4.56 8.92
N ARG A 233 0.44 4.63 9.58
CA ARG A 233 1.49 5.60 9.24
C ARG A 233 1.96 5.43 7.80
N GLN A 234 2.27 4.19 7.40
CA GLN A 234 2.67 3.89 6.02
C GLN A 234 1.56 4.19 5.02
N LEU A 235 0.30 3.88 5.33
CA LEU A 235 -0.86 4.22 4.48
C LEU A 235 -0.98 5.72 4.25
N LEU A 236 -0.80 6.52 5.31
CA LEU A 236 -0.94 7.99 5.27
C LEU A 236 0.38 8.70 4.90
N GLU A 237 1.41 7.96 4.50
CA GLU A 237 2.69 8.53 4.08
C GLU A 237 2.52 9.41 2.84
N ASP A 238 3.19 10.56 2.83
CA ASP A 238 3.10 11.58 1.77
C ASP A 238 1.67 12.14 1.57
N PHE A 239 0.77 12.00 2.55
CA PHE A 239 -0.57 12.59 2.47
C PHE A 239 -0.50 14.12 2.32
N PRO A 240 -1.18 14.71 1.33
CA PRO A 240 -1.15 16.15 1.07
C PRO A 240 -1.57 17.00 2.27
N GLY A 241 -0.67 17.86 2.75
CA GLY A 241 -0.93 18.77 3.86
C GLY A 241 -0.83 18.11 5.25
N SER A 242 -0.40 16.86 5.35
CA SER A 242 -0.15 16.22 6.65
C SER A 242 1.18 16.64 7.27
N ALA A 243 1.26 16.54 8.60
CA ALA A 243 2.48 16.67 9.38
C ALA A 243 3.09 15.30 9.78
N ILE A 244 2.58 14.21 9.21
CA ILE A 244 3.02 12.85 9.54
C ILE A 244 4.45 12.67 9.01
N PRO A 245 5.44 12.37 9.88
CA PRO A 245 6.82 12.16 9.44
C PRO A 245 6.94 10.94 8.54
N LYS A 246 7.75 11.06 7.48
CA LYS A 246 8.15 9.93 6.64
C LYS A 246 8.99 8.96 7.46
N GLU A 247 8.63 7.68 7.49
CA GLU A 247 9.45 6.66 8.16
C GLU A 247 10.67 6.40 7.28
N VAL A 248 11.87 6.74 7.76
CA VAL A 248 13.11 6.38 7.07
C VAL A 248 13.19 4.85 7.11
N ALA A 249 13.17 4.21 5.94
CA ALA A 249 13.30 2.77 5.82
C ALA A 249 14.60 2.31 6.51
N VAL A 250 14.51 1.87 7.76
CA VAL A 250 15.59 1.16 8.42
C VAL A 250 15.62 -0.19 7.73
N ALA A 251 16.65 -0.42 6.92
CA ALA A 251 16.97 -1.74 6.40
C ALA A 251 16.95 -2.70 7.59
N GLU A 252 16.02 -3.65 7.60
CA GLU A 252 15.98 -4.70 8.61
C GLU A 252 17.35 -5.39 8.60
N ALA A 253 18.15 -5.11 9.61
CA ALA A 253 19.42 -5.75 9.82
C ALA A 253 19.15 -7.25 9.95
N GLY A 254 19.69 -8.03 9.02
CA GLY A 254 19.70 -9.49 9.11
C GLY A 254 20.25 -9.94 10.47
N PRO A 255 19.84 -11.12 10.95
CA PRO A 255 20.15 -11.55 12.31
C PRO A 255 21.66 -11.52 12.55
N GLU A 256 22.07 -10.74 13.56
CA GLU A 256 23.43 -10.75 14.10
C GLU A 256 23.80 -12.20 14.44
N ALA A 257 24.72 -12.77 13.68
CA ALA A 257 25.48 -13.91 14.11
C ALA A 257 26.37 -13.45 15.27
N LYS A 258 25.99 -13.77 16.50
CA LYS A 258 26.88 -13.63 17.65
C LYS A 258 28.02 -14.65 17.58
N PRO A 259 29.23 -14.27 18.03
CA PRO A 259 30.44 -15.08 17.95
C PRO A 259 30.41 -16.33 18.83
#